data_AF-A0A0J8R2D9-F1
#
_entry.id   AF-A0A0J8R2D9-F1
#
_cell.length_a   1.000
_cell.length_b   1.000
_cell.length_c   1.000
_cell.angle_alpha   90.00
_cell.angle_beta   90.00
_cell.angle_gamma   90.00
#
_symmetry.space_group_name_H-M   'P 1'
#
loop_
_entity.id
_entity.type
_entity.pdbx_description
1 polymer ?
#
loop_
_entity_poly.entity_id
_entity_poly.type
_entity_poly.pdbx_seq_one_letter_code
_entity_poly.pdbx_strand_id
1 'polypeptide(L)'
;MRLIATGRALRVSYERPAVAIARRPWCGQFFPRAWQVSRSTSSSTTAPQSSANAPDALKNVFQRSAEQARQASTLPVADKTYARDEWTNTSQTILSHVGRRLYLDENHPLSITRKLIESQFTGPEFGNYVEKNPIVSVAQNFDDLGFPADHPGRSRTDTYYINKDTVLRTHTSAHQRAYFQQMHRNENIKPEEKGYTIVADVYRRDAIDRSHYPVFHQMECARLWKRPVTAAAIMEDLNKLARHDVPVQDPSPTVHPERNPLQDKHHTLEVADAIVAHLKRSLELLVIKIFSAAKEAAGDDAKQEPLKMRWVEASFPFTSPSYELEVFWQGEWLEILGSGVVKQELLISSAVPEHIGWAFGLGLERIAMLLFNIPDIRLFWSQDPRFLSQFEAGKISRFMPFSKHPACYKDVAFWLRPSSAASAAGGSVPFHENDIMEIVRDVAGSLVEDVRLVDEFTHPKTGRKSLCYRINYRSLERTLTNEETNLLHEKVREKLVDKVGVELR
;
A
#
# COMPACT_ATOMS: atom_id res chain seq x y z
N MET A 1 19.59 3.19 10.16
CA MET A 1 18.29 3.86 10.30
C MET A 1 17.97 4.47 8.95
N ARG A 2 17.09 3.84 8.17
CA ARG A 2 16.64 4.35 6.86
C ARG A 2 15.16 4.71 6.98
N LEU A 3 14.88 5.94 6.56
CA LEU A 3 13.62 6.63 6.28
C LEU A 3 12.32 5.83 6.48
N ILE A 4 11.53 6.30 7.44
CA ILE A 4 10.11 6.00 7.63
C ILE A 4 9.36 6.81 6.57
N ALA A 5 8.75 6.18 5.57
CA ALA A 5 7.99 6.92 4.54
C ALA A 5 6.81 6.09 4.04
N THR A 6 5.63 6.35 4.61
CA THR A 6 4.34 5.84 4.10
C THR A 6 4.02 6.39 2.71
N GLY A 7 4.64 7.51 2.34
CA GLY A 7 4.49 8.16 1.04
C GLY A 7 5.51 7.76 -0.04
N ARG A 8 6.55 6.96 0.22
CA ARG A 8 7.63 6.76 -0.78
C ARG A 8 7.13 6.12 -2.09
N ALA A 9 6.12 5.24 -1.99
CA ALA A 9 5.47 4.62 -3.15
C ALA A 9 4.59 5.59 -3.97
N LEU A 10 4.32 6.80 -3.46
CA LEU A 10 3.49 7.85 -4.09
C LEU A 10 4.29 9.07 -4.56
N ARG A 11 5.58 9.17 -4.21
CA ARG A 11 6.43 10.33 -4.51
C ARG A 11 7.06 10.20 -5.90
N VAL A 12 7.06 11.31 -6.64
CA VAL A 12 7.93 11.50 -7.81
C VAL A 12 9.21 12.22 -7.35
N SER A 13 10.36 11.56 -7.41
CA SER A 13 11.66 12.21 -7.25
C SER A 13 12.20 12.64 -8.62
N TYR A 14 12.35 13.95 -8.83
CA TYR A 14 12.96 14.50 -10.05
C TYR A 14 14.48 14.50 -9.93
N GLU A 15 15.15 13.55 -10.60
CA GLU A 15 16.50 13.75 -11.11
C GLU A 15 16.55 13.19 -12.54
N ARG A 16 16.69 14.08 -13.54
CA ARG A 16 16.96 13.71 -14.94
C ARG A 16 18.37 14.16 -15.30
N PRO A 17 19.25 13.28 -15.81
CA PRO A 17 20.35 13.69 -16.65
C PRO A 17 19.87 13.88 -18.09
N ALA A 18 20.34 14.96 -18.72
CA ALA A 18 20.06 15.31 -20.11
C ALA A 18 20.64 14.27 -21.09
N VAL A 19 19.85 13.85 -22.08
CA VAL A 19 20.33 13.05 -23.23
C VAL A 19 19.91 13.73 -24.52
N ALA A 20 20.91 14.01 -25.35
CA ALA A 20 20.82 14.66 -26.65
C ALA A 20 20.15 13.75 -27.69
N ILE A 21 19.27 14.36 -28.49
CA ILE A 21 18.53 13.72 -29.59
C ILE A 21 19.43 13.68 -30.84
N ALA A 22 19.75 12.48 -31.33
CA ALA A 22 20.34 12.29 -32.65
C ALA A 22 19.31 11.62 -33.58
N ARG A 23 18.96 12.35 -34.66
CA ARG A 23 18.08 11.89 -35.75
C ARG A 23 18.80 10.86 -36.64
N ARG A 24 18.11 9.80 -37.05
CA ARG A 24 18.43 9.05 -38.28
C ARG A 24 17.17 8.59 -39.02
N PRO A 25 17.27 8.38 -40.35
CA PRO A 25 16.13 8.54 -41.24
C PRO A 25 15.44 7.23 -41.64
N TRP A 26 14.25 7.47 -42.17
CA TRP A 26 13.26 6.60 -42.76
C TRP A 26 13.78 5.83 -43.98
N CYS A 27 13.48 4.53 -44.07
CA CYS A 27 13.58 3.77 -45.32
C CYS A 27 12.39 2.80 -45.38
N GLY A 28 11.52 3.00 -46.37
CA GLY A 28 10.36 2.16 -46.62
C GLY A 28 10.70 0.98 -47.51
N GLN A 29 10.07 -0.17 -47.27
CA GLN A 29 9.98 -1.23 -48.27
C GLN A 29 8.59 -1.87 -48.29
N PHE A 30 8.16 -2.10 -49.53
CA PHE A 30 6.90 -2.64 -50.01
C PHE A 30 6.68 -4.11 -49.62
N PHE A 31 5.42 -4.47 -49.37
CA PHE A 31 4.94 -5.87 -49.40
C PHE A 31 3.88 -6.03 -50.50
N PRO A 32 3.96 -7.06 -51.36
CA PRO A 32 2.83 -7.45 -52.19
C PRO A 32 1.98 -8.55 -51.52
N ARG A 33 0.67 -8.40 -51.71
CA ARG A 33 -0.41 -9.37 -51.46
C ARG A 33 -0.19 -10.69 -52.20
N ALA A 34 -0.58 -11.80 -51.58
CA ALA A 34 -1.03 -12.99 -52.31
C ALA A 34 -1.84 -13.99 -51.46
N TRP A 35 -3.11 -14.17 -51.87
CA TRP A 35 -3.87 -15.42 -51.98
C TRP A 35 -4.41 -16.13 -50.71
N GLN A 36 -5.70 -15.88 -50.48
CA GLN A 36 -6.63 -16.80 -49.82
C GLN A 36 -6.96 -17.97 -50.77
N VAL A 37 -6.93 -19.19 -50.25
CA VAL A 37 -7.59 -20.35 -50.86
C VAL A 37 -8.56 -20.92 -49.86
N SER A 38 -9.85 -20.77 -50.19
CA SER A 38 -10.97 -21.48 -49.60
C SER A 38 -11.02 -22.92 -50.11
N ARG A 39 -11.21 -23.90 -49.23
CA ARG A 39 -11.83 -25.19 -49.59
C ARG A 39 -12.74 -25.69 -48.47
N SER A 40 -14.03 -25.62 -48.75
CA SER A 40 -15.07 -26.44 -48.16
C SER A 40 -15.02 -27.85 -48.75
N THR A 41 -15.11 -28.88 -47.92
CA THR A 41 -15.76 -30.15 -48.29
C THR A 41 -16.30 -30.83 -47.03
N SER A 42 -17.61 -31.05 -47.05
CA SER A 42 -18.35 -32.01 -46.24
C SER A 42 -18.13 -33.43 -46.74
N SER A 43 -17.97 -34.41 -45.85
CA SER A 43 -18.60 -35.73 -45.97
C SER A 43 -18.40 -36.59 -44.72
N SER A 44 -19.53 -37.04 -44.18
CA SER A 44 -19.73 -38.18 -43.28
C SER A 44 -19.13 -39.49 -43.82
N THR A 45 -18.53 -40.33 -42.98
CA THR A 45 -18.99 -41.73 -42.72
C THR A 45 -18.14 -42.46 -41.68
N THR A 46 -18.84 -43.30 -40.91
CA THR A 46 -18.43 -44.57 -40.27
C THR A 46 -17.36 -44.57 -39.17
N ALA A 47 -17.85 -44.78 -37.94
CA ALA A 47 -17.11 -45.37 -36.83
C ALA A 47 -16.81 -46.85 -37.09
N PRO A 48 -15.61 -47.34 -36.71
CA PRO A 48 -15.45 -48.71 -36.25
C PRO A 48 -15.56 -48.73 -34.72
N GLN A 49 -16.51 -49.52 -34.23
CA GLN A 49 -16.46 -50.03 -32.87
C GLN A 49 -15.22 -50.92 -32.75
N SER A 50 -14.18 -50.43 -32.08
CA SER A 50 -13.12 -51.26 -31.53
C SER A 50 -12.96 -50.95 -30.05
N SER A 51 -13.29 -51.95 -29.25
CA SER A 51 -13.02 -52.05 -27.83
C SER A 51 -11.58 -51.64 -27.50
N ALA A 52 -11.43 -50.57 -26.73
CA ALA A 52 -10.24 -50.34 -25.94
C ALA A 52 -10.67 -49.68 -24.62
N ASN A 53 -10.83 -50.50 -23.59
CA ASN A 53 -10.75 -50.06 -22.21
C ASN A 53 -9.38 -49.39 -22.03
N ALA A 54 -9.32 -48.06 -22.20
CA ALA A 54 -8.23 -47.29 -21.63
C ALA A 54 -8.30 -47.50 -20.11
N PRO A 55 -7.26 -48.05 -19.46
CA PRO A 55 -7.33 -48.35 -18.04
C PRO A 55 -7.67 -47.07 -17.27
N ASP A 56 -8.62 -47.14 -16.34
CA ASP A 56 -9.09 -46.00 -15.54
C ASP A 56 -7.95 -45.22 -14.86
N ALA A 57 -6.78 -45.85 -14.70
CA ALA A 57 -5.54 -45.21 -14.27
C ALA A 57 -5.07 -44.07 -15.21
N LEU A 58 -5.13 -44.22 -16.54
CA LEU A 58 -4.67 -43.18 -17.47
C LEU A 58 -5.64 -42.00 -17.54
N LYS A 59 -6.95 -42.25 -17.50
CA LYS A 59 -7.96 -41.18 -17.41
C LYS A 59 -7.82 -40.37 -16.11
N ASN A 60 -7.56 -41.03 -14.98
CA ASN A 60 -7.29 -40.39 -13.71
C ASN A 60 -5.98 -39.57 -13.70
N VAL A 61 -4.93 -40.03 -14.40
CA VAL A 61 -3.67 -39.28 -14.52
C VAL A 61 -3.84 -38.03 -15.41
N PHE A 62 -4.55 -38.14 -16.54
CA PHE A 62 -4.85 -36.99 -17.40
C PHE A 62 -5.79 -35.98 -16.73
N GLN A 63 -6.80 -36.45 -15.99
CA GLN A 63 -7.66 -35.56 -15.20
C GLN A 63 -6.87 -34.86 -14.09
N ARG A 64 -6.05 -35.59 -13.30
CA ARG A 64 -5.19 -34.99 -12.27
C ARG A 64 -4.18 -34.01 -12.85
N SER A 65 -3.58 -34.31 -14.01
CA SER A 65 -2.64 -33.42 -14.69
C SER A 65 -3.32 -32.16 -15.23
N ALA A 66 -4.53 -32.28 -15.80
CA ALA A 66 -5.33 -31.14 -16.22
C ALA A 66 -5.85 -30.31 -15.05
N GLU A 67 -6.19 -30.93 -13.92
CA GLU A 67 -6.57 -30.25 -12.68
C GLU A 67 -5.39 -29.52 -12.04
N GLN A 68 -4.20 -30.14 -12.01
CA GLN A 68 -2.96 -29.52 -11.56
C GLN A 68 -2.55 -28.36 -12.47
N ALA A 69 -2.66 -28.51 -13.80
CA ALA A 69 -2.40 -27.43 -14.75
C ALA A 69 -3.41 -26.27 -14.60
N ARG A 70 -4.69 -26.59 -14.37
CA ARG A 70 -5.74 -25.59 -14.12
C ARG A 70 -5.50 -24.87 -12.79
N GLN A 71 -5.17 -25.58 -11.72
CA GLN A 71 -4.77 -25.00 -10.43
C GLN A 71 -3.50 -24.13 -10.55
N ALA A 72 -2.55 -24.51 -11.41
CA ALA A 72 -1.37 -23.69 -11.69
C ALA A 72 -1.69 -22.42 -12.49
N SER A 73 -2.75 -22.43 -13.31
CA SER A 73 -3.18 -21.29 -14.15
C SER A 73 -4.14 -20.31 -13.47
N THR A 74 -4.67 -20.66 -12.29
CA THR A 74 -5.67 -19.85 -11.58
C THR A 74 -5.25 -19.54 -10.15
N LEU A 75 -5.63 -18.38 -9.64
CA LEU A 75 -5.43 -17.96 -8.26
C LEU A 75 -6.79 -17.77 -7.58
N PRO A 76 -7.17 -18.65 -6.63
CA PRO A 76 -8.35 -18.43 -5.82
C PRO A 76 -8.07 -17.31 -4.81
N VAL A 77 -8.94 -16.30 -4.78
CA VAL A 77 -8.87 -15.18 -3.83
C VAL A 77 -10.26 -14.90 -3.30
N ALA A 78 -10.48 -15.17 -2.00
CA ALA A 78 -11.80 -15.17 -1.38
C ALA A 78 -12.79 -16.04 -2.20
N ASP A 79 -13.95 -15.50 -2.59
CA ASP A 79 -15.00 -16.21 -3.32
C ASP A 79 -14.83 -16.20 -4.85
N LYS A 80 -13.72 -15.65 -5.36
CA LYS A 80 -13.45 -15.48 -6.79
C LYS A 80 -12.18 -16.19 -7.21
N THR A 81 -12.15 -16.61 -8.47
CA THR A 81 -10.96 -17.20 -9.09
C THR A 81 -10.47 -16.30 -10.21
N TYR A 82 -9.18 -15.99 -10.21
CA TYR A 82 -8.54 -15.13 -11.19
C TYR A 82 -7.56 -15.93 -12.05
N ALA A 83 -7.46 -15.61 -13.34
CA ALA A 83 -6.40 -16.16 -14.18
C ALA A 83 -5.05 -15.56 -13.76
N ARG A 84 -4.02 -16.40 -13.72
CA ARG A 84 -2.63 -15.98 -13.51
C ARG A 84 -1.99 -15.61 -14.84
N ASP A 85 -1.06 -14.66 -14.80
CA ASP A 85 -0.28 -14.23 -15.95
C ASP A 85 1.15 -13.85 -15.52
N GLU A 86 1.93 -13.25 -16.42
CA GLU A 86 3.30 -12.84 -16.13
C GLU A 86 3.43 -11.75 -15.06
N TRP A 87 2.34 -11.06 -14.69
CA TRP A 87 2.35 -10.04 -13.65
C TRP A 87 2.11 -10.62 -12.26
N THR A 88 1.40 -11.75 -12.16
CA THR A 88 1.05 -12.39 -10.89
C THR A 88 2.27 -12.59 -9.99
N ASN A 89 2.27 -11.91 -8.83
CA ASN A 89 3.31 -12.03 -7.81
C ASN A 89 2.75 -12.23 -6.39
N THR A 90 1.41 -12.24 -6.25
CA THR A 90 0.75 -12.41 -4.94
C THR A 90 0.90 -13.86 -4.46
N SER A 91 1.47 -14.06 -3.27
CA SER A 91 1.69 -15.39 -2.68
C SER A 91 0.53 -15.85 -1.80
N GLN A 92 0.45 -17.16 -1.53
CA GLN A 92 -0.58 -17.71 -0.64
C GLN A 92 -0.47 -17.15 0.79
N THR A 93 0.75 -16.84 1.24
CA THR A 93 1.01 -16.20 2.54
C THR A 93 0.33 -14.83 2.60
N ILE A 94 0.45 -14.03 1.55
CA ILE A 94 -0.22 -12.72 1.46
C ILE A 94 -1.74 -12.90 1.39
N LEU A 95 -2.23 -13.83 0.57
CA LEU A 95 -3.66 -14.12 0.46
C LEU A 95 -4.29 -14.59 1.77
N SER A 96 -3.52 -15.25 2.66
CA SER A 96 -4.02 -15.68 3.97
C SER A 96 -4.39 -14.53 4.92
N HIS A 97 -3.95 -13.31 4.62
CA HIS A 97 -4.31 -12.11 5.38
C HIS A 97 -5.64 -11.51 4.91
N VAL A 98 -6.07 -11.80 3.68
CA VAL A 98 -7.32 -11.31 3.12
C VAL A 98 -8.48 -11.84 3.98
N GLY A 99 -9.32 -10.92 4.45
CA GLY A 99 -10.47 -11.25 5.29
C GLY A 99 -10.21 -11.22 6.79
N ARG A 100 -8.96 -11.04 7.26
CA ARG A 100 -8.64 -10.88 8.69
C ARG A 100 -9.30 -9.64 9.32
N ARG A 101 -9.44 -8.55 8.56
CA ARG A 101 -10.25 -7.35 8.88
C ARG A 101 -10.09 -6.87 10.33
N LEU A 102 -8.86 -6.73 10.80
CA LEU A 102 -8.53 -6.40 12.20
C LEU A 102 -9.16 -5.08 12.68
N TYR A 103 -9.43 -4.16 11.74
CA TYR A 103 -10.14 -2.89 11.96
C TYR A 103 -11.64 -3.04 12.25
N LEU A 104 -12.20 -4.25 12.16
CA LEU A 104 -13.60 -4.54 12.51
C LEU A 104 -13.76 -5.24 13.86
N ASP A 105 -12.71 -5.81 14.41
CA ASP A 105 -12.73 -6.37 15.77
C ASP A 105 -12.74 -5.23 16.78
N GLU A 106 -13.85 -5.06 17.51
CA GLU A 106 -14.09 -3.88 18.36
C GLU A 106 -13.05 -3.69 19.47
N ASN A 107 -12.48 -4.79 19.98
CA ASN A 107 -11.46 -4.75 21.03
C ASN A 107 -10.05 -4.61 20.46
N HIS A 108 -9.87 -4.77 19.16
CA HIS A 108 -8.57 -4.65 18.54
C HIS A 108 -8.11 -3.17 18.54
N PRO A 109 -6.83 -2.88 18.87
CA PRO A 109 -6.32 -1.51 18.94
C PRO A 109 -6.56 -0.72 17.64
N LEU A 110 -6.51 -1.35 16.48
CA LEU A 110 -6.81 -0.68 15.19
C LEU A 110 -8.27 -0.21 15.08
N SER A 111 -9.24 -0.95 15.63
CA SER A 111 -10.65 -0.56 15.63
C SER A 111 -10.92 0.56 16.62
N ILE A 112 -10.26 0.52 17.79
CA ILE A 112 -10.28 1.60 18.77
C ILE A 112 -9.70 2.89 18.16
N THR A 113 -8.54 2.80 17.49
CA THR A 113 -7.95 3.92 16.75
C THR A 113 -8.88 4.43 15.65
N ARG A 114 -9.49 3.54 14.86
CA ARG A 114 -10.48 3.93 13.83
C ARG A 114 -11.62 4.73 14.46
N LYS A 115 -12.26 4.21 15.50
CA LYS A 115 -13.39 4.88 16.18
C LYS A 115 -12.98 6.25 16.75
N LEU A 116 -11.75 6.39 17.27
CA LEU A 116 -11.23 7.68 17.72
C LEU A 116 -11.13 8.68 16.57
N ILE A 117 -10.63 8.27 15.40
CA ILE A 117 -10.50 9.12 14.21
C ILE A 117 -11.89 9.47 13.66
N GLU A 118 -12.79 8.49 13.51
CA GLU A 118 -14.18 8.69 13.08
C GLU A 118 -14.91 9.69 13.99
N SER A 119 -14.60 9.71 15.29
CA SER A 119 -15.20 10.68 16.21
C SER A 119 -14.72 12.12 16.01
N GLN A 120 -13.72 12.38 15.16
CA GLN A 120 -13.34 13.73 14.71
C GLN A 120 -14.14 14.17 13.48
N PHE A 121 -14.68 13.20 12.73
CA PHE A 121 -15.46 13.39 11.50
C PHE A 121 -16.84 12.77 11.72
N THR A 122 -17.65 13.43 12.56
CA THR A 122 -18.91 12.87 13.03
C THR A 122 -20.03 13.04 12.01
N GLY A 123 -20.99 12.11 12.07
CA GLY A 123 -22.26 12.26 11.37
C GLY A 123 -23.09 13.42 11.94
N PRO A 124 -24.00 13.99 11.13
CA PRO A 124 -24.37 13.50 9.81
C PRO A 124 -23.54 14.12 8.67
N GLU A 125 -22.60 15.03 8.97
CA GLU A 125 -21.75 15.68 7.97
C GLU A 125 -20.79 14.71 7.27
N PHE A 126 -20.30 13.70 7.98
CA PHE A 126 -19.44 12.66 7.42
C PHE A 126 -20.12 11.28 7.44
N GLY A 127 -20.12 10.61 6.29
CA GLY A 127 -20.45 9.19 6.17
C GLY A 127 -19.24 8.32 6.52
N ASN A 128 -19.35 7.44 7.51
CA ASN A 128 -18.28 6.52 7.88
C ASN A 128 -18.48 5.15 7.21
N TYR A 129 -17.56 4.78 6.33
CA TYR A 129 -17.65 3.59 5.48
C TYR A 129 -16.51 2.61 5.72
N VAL A 130 -16.77 1.35 5.36
CA VAL A 130 -15.83 0.24 5.52
C VAL A 130 -15.70 -0.51 4.21
N GLU A 131 -14.48 -0.57 3.66
CA GLU A 131 -14.24 -1.25 2.38
C GLU A 131 -13.61 -2.63 2.57
N LYS A 132 -14.46 -3.67 2.55
CA LYS A 132 -14.11 -5.03 2.95
C LYS A 132 -13.36 -5.83 1.88
N ASN A 133 -13.46 -5.45 0.60
CA ASN A 133 -12.85 -6.20 -0.49
C ASN A 133 -11.55 -5.51 -0.94
N PRO A 134 -10.36 -6.08 -0.65
CA PRO A 134 -9.09 -5.46 -1.01
C PRO A 134 -8.74 -5.58 -2.50
N ILE A 135 -9.51 -6.34 -3.27
CA ILE A 135 -9.25 -6.58 -4.68
C ILE A 135 -9.84 -5.45 -5.51
N VAL A 136 -8.97 -4.75 -6.24
CA VAL A 136 -9.34 -3.65 -7.13
C VAL A 136 -8.67 -3.82 -8.49
N SER A 137 -9.23 -3.17 -9.51
CA SER A 137 -8.55 -3.05 -10.80
C SER A 137 -7.31 -2.16 -10.69
N VAL A 138 -6.34 -2.37 -11.58
CA VAL A 138 -5.19 -1.47 -11.75
C VAL A 138 -5.65 -0.03 -12.03
N ALA A 139 -6.75 0.12 -12.78
CA ALA A 139 -7.34 1.43 -13.05
C ALA A 139 -7.79 2.15 -11.77
N GLN A 140 -8.55 1.46 -10.90
CA GLN A 140 -8.99 2.04 -9.63
C GLN A 140 -7.81 2.41 -8.72
N ASN A 141 -6.79 1.56 -8.64
CA ASN A 141 -5.64 1.82 -7.78
C ASN A 141 -4.70 2.90 -8.31
N PHE A 142 -4.67 3.16 -9.62
CA PHE A 142 -3.66 4.04 -10.20
C PHE A 142 -4.21 5.00 -11.27
N ASP A 143 -4.87 4.49 -12.31
CA ASP A 143 -5.26 5.31 -13.47
C ASP A 143 -6.28 6.38 -13.09
N ASP A 144 -7.32 6.01 -12.33
CA ASP A 144 -8.36 6.93 -11.86
C ASP A 144 -7.77 8.07 -11.01
N LEU A 145 -6.65 7.81 -10.33
CA LEU A 145 -5.94 8.75 -9.48
C LEU A 145 -4.83 9.52 -10.22
N GLY A 146 -4.71 9.34 -11.54
CA GLY A 146 -3.77 10.09 -12.38
C GLY A 146 -2.31 9.66 -12.25
N PHE A 147 -2.02 8.46 -11.74
CA PHE A 147 -0.65 7.96 -11.69
C PHE A 147 -0.12 7.75 -13.12
N PRO A 148 1.09 8.23 -13.45
CA PRO A 148 1.76 7.90 -14.71
C PRO A 148 1.96 6.38 -14.88
N ALA A 149 2.00 5.89 -16.12
CA ALA A 149 2.22 4.47 -16.41
C ALA A 149 3.59 3.95 -15.95
N ASP A 150 4.60 4.83 -15.90
CA ASP A 150 5.96 4.58 -15.45
C ASP A 150 6.17 4.91 -13.95
N HIS A 151 5.10 5.18 -13.20
CA HIS A 151 5.19 5.52 -11.79
C HIS A 151 5.79 4.37 -10.97
N PRO A 152 6.78 4.60 -10.08
CA PRO A 152 7.43 3.54 -9.29
C PRO A 152 6.45 2.69 -8.49
N GLY A 153 5.41 3.29 -7.92
CA GLY A 153 4.35 2.57 -7.21
C GLY A 153 3.60 1.52 -8.04
N ARG A 154 3.63 1.58 -9.39
CA ARG A 154 3.09 0.52 -10.26
C ARG A 154 4.03 -0.67 -10.42
N SER A 155 5.28 -0.57 -9.98
CA SER A 155 6.27 -1.63 -10.12
C SER A 155 5.79 -2.93 -9.46
N ARG A 156 6.07 -4.06 -10.10
CA ARG A 156 5.86 -5.40 -9.54
C ARG A 156 6.71 -5.63 -8.29
N THR A 157 7.75 -4.83 -8.05
CA THR A 157 8.58 -4.91 -6.84
C THR A 157 7.89 -4.36 -5.61
N ASP A 158 6.87 -3.50 -5.78
CA ASP A 158 6.25 -2.73 -4.70
C ASP A 158 4.75 -3.06 -4.54
N THR A 159 4.11 -3.54 -5.61
CA THR A 159 2.67 -3.87 -5.65
C THR A 159 2.40 -5.36 -5.80
N TYR A 160 1.39 -5.86 -5.08
CA TYR A 160 0.87 -7.22 -5.25
C TYR A 160 -0.16 -7.28 -6.37
N TYR A 161 0.27 -7.83 -7.50
CA TYR A 161 -0.56 -8.13 -8.65
C TYR A 161 -1.15 -9.53 -8.52
N ILE A 162 -2.47 -9.63 -8.66
CA ILE A 162 -3.19 -10.88 -8.88
C ILE A 162 -2.99 -11.29 -10.34
N ASN A 163 -3.10 -10.34 -11.26
CA ASN A 163 -2.77 -10.41 -12.68
C ASN A 163 -2.53 -9.00 -13.22
N LYS A 164 -2.27 -8.83 -14.51
CA LYS A 164 -1.94 -7.53 -15.13
C LYS A 164 -3.01 -6.44 -14.95
N ASP A 165 -4.27 -6.82 -14.72
CA ASP A 165 -5.42 -5.92 -14.64
C ASP A 165 -5.95 -5.75 -13.20
N THR A 166 -5.48 -6.60 -12.26
CA THR A 166 -6.05 -6.71 -10.90
C THR A 166 -4.95 -6.74 -9.84
N VAL A 167 -5.10 -5.92 -8.81
CA VAL A 167 -4.16 -5.81 -7.68
C VAL A 167 -4.88 -5.96 -6.34
N LEU A 168 -4.11 -6.30 -5.31
CA LEU A 168 -4.50 -5.94 -3.95
C LEU A 168 -4.21 -4.44 -3.77
N ARG A 169 -5.21 -3.66 -3.35
CA ARG A 169 -5.08 -2.20 -3.26
C ARG A 169 -3.87 -1.78 -2.41
N THR A 170 -3.09 -0.82 -2.89
CA THR A 170 -1.91 -0.32 -2.19
C THR A 170 -2.23 0.85 -1.26
N HIS A 171 -3.41 1.45 -1.43
CA HIS A 171 -3.92 2.53 -0.60
C HIS A 171 -5.44 2.60 -0.65
N THR A 172 -6.05 3.15 0.41
CA THR A 172 -7.51 3.39 0.45
C THR A 172 -7.99 4.36 -0.63
N SER A 173 -7.09 5.18 -1.19
CA SER A 173 -7.42 6.15 -2.22
C SER A 173 -7.93 5.50 -3.51
N ALA A 174 -7.69 4.20 -3.69
CA ALA A 174 -8.24 3.41 -4.80
C ALA A 174 -9.78 3.44 -4.85
N HIS A 175 -10.42 3.88 -3.77
CA HIS A 175 -11.86 4.01 -3.66
C HIS A 175 -12.37 5.46 -3.75
N GLN A 176 -11.51 6.49 -3.85
CA GLN A 176 -11.94 7.90 -3.88
C GLN A 176 -13.01 8.15 -4.94
N ARG A 177 -12.76 7.71 -6.18
CA ARG A 177 -13.71 7.84 -7.29
C ARG A 177 -15.08 7.25 -6.96
N ALA A 178 -15.09 6.03 -6.41
CA ALA A 178 -16.32 5.32 -6.07
C ALA A 178 -17.12 6.04 -4.96
N TYR A 179 -16.43 6.61 -3.97
CA TYR A 179 -17.08 7.30 -2.86
C TYR A 179 -17.48 8.74 -3.17
N PHE A 180 -16.79 9.44 -4.08
CA PHE A 180 -17.30 10.69 -4.66
C PHE A 180 -18.61 10.45 -5.42
N GLN A 181 -18.69 9.37 -6.21
CA GLN A 181 -19.93 8.97 -6.84
C GLN A 181 -21.01 8.55 -5.83
N GLN A 182 -20.63 7.92 -4.72
CA GLN A 182 -21.56 7.57 -3.64
C GLN A 182 -22.13 8.80 -2.96
N MET A 183 -21.28 9.78 -2.60
CA MET A 183 -21.73 11.05 -2.02
C MET A 183 -22.72 11.75 -2.95
N HIS A 184 -22.43 11.78 -4.26
CA HIS A 184 -23.34 12.36 -5.25
C HIS A 184 -24.71 11.66 -5.27
N ARG A 185 -24.73 10.33 -5.23
CA ARG A 185 -25.98 9.56 -5.11
C ARG A 185 -26.71 9.85 -3.79
N ASN A 186 -25.97 10.11 -2.73
CA ASN A 186 -26.52 10.42 -1.42
C ASN A 186 -27.10 11.84 -1.34
N GLU A 187 -26.78 12.79 -2.23
CA GLU A 187 -27.23 14.19 -2.13
C GLU A 187 -28.75 14.34 -1.90
N ASN A 188 -29.57 13.47 -2.47
CA ASN A 188 -31.03 13.53 -2.32
C ASN A 188 -31.56 12.82 -1.07
N ILE A 189 -30.75 11.99 -0.41
CA ILE A 189 -31.14 11.13 0.72
C ILE A 189 -30.49 11.60 2.03
N LYS A 190 -29.26 12.12 1.94
CA LYS A 190 -28.43 12.65 3.02
C LYS A 190 -27.78 13.96 2.56
N PRO A 191 -28.57 15.02 2.30
CA PRO A 191 -28.06 16.31 1.83
C PRO A 191 -27.03 16.96 2.77
N GLU A 192 -27.02 16.56 4.03
CA GLU A 192 -26.08 17.00 5.04
C GLU A 192 -24.69 16.34 4.95
N GLU A 193 -24.57 15.23 4.22
CA GLU A 193 -23.29 14.52 4.02
C GLU A 193 -22.38 15.32 3.07
N LYS A 194 -21.38 15.99 3.66
CA LYS A 194 -20.38 16.82 2.94
C LYS A 194 -19.02 16.15 2.86
N GLY A 195 -18.83 15.01 3.52
CA GLY A 195 -17.60 14.24 3.45
C GLY A 195 -17.81 12.77 3.78
N TYR A 196 -16.74 12.01 3.66
CA TYR A 196 -16.71 10.61 4.06
C TYR A 196 -15.43 10.27 4.82
N THR A 197 -15.47 9.18 5.58
CA THR A 197 -14.29 8.41 5.95
C THR A 197 -14.41 6.98 5.42
N ILE A 198 -13.28 6.37 5.06
CA ILE A 198 -13.21 4.98 4.63
C ILE A 198 -12.07 4.31 5.41
N VAL A 199 -12.33 3.17 6.03
CA VAL A 199 -11.28 2.29 6.56
C VAL A 199 -11.11 1.04 5.69
N ALA A 200 -9.87 0.63 5.48
CA ALA A 200 -9.58 -0.61 4.76
C ALA A 200 -8.15 -1.15 5.02
N ASP A 201 -7.95 -2.46 4.86
CA ASP A 201 -6.64 -3.12 4.76
C ASP A 201 -5.98 -2.89 3.40
N VAL A 202 -4.69 -2.56 3.37
CA VAL A 202 -3.92 -2.25 2.15
C VAL A 202 -2.66 -3.10 2.11
N TYR A 203 -2.14 -3.36 0.91
CA TYR A 203 -1.13 -4.38 0.67
C TYR A 203 0.06 -3.78 -0.10
N ARG A 204 1.28 -3.94 0.44
CA ARG A 204 2.52 -3.47 -0.20
C ARG A 204 3.66 -4.45 -0.03
N ARG A 205 4.47 -4.62 -1.08
CA ARG A 205 5.78 -5.28 -0.98
C ARG A 205 6.74 -4.25 -0.42
N ASP A 206 7.36 -4.57 0.72
CA ASP A 206 8.17 -3.61 1.47
C ASP A 206 9.18 -4.33 2.37
N ALA A 207 10.02 -3.56 3.05
CA ALA A 207 11.00 -4.05 4.01
C ALA A 207 10.38 -4.92 5.11
N ILE A 208 11.20 -5.79 5.70
CA ILE A 208 10.86 -6.49 6.95
C ILE A 208 11.57 -5.78 8.09
N ASP A 209 10.82 -5.05 8.89
CA ASP A 209 11.26 -4.47 10.15
C ASP A 209 10.06 -4.23 11.08
N ARG A 210 10.30 -3.60 12.24
CA ARG A 210 9.28 -3.33 13.26
C ARG A 210 8.17 -2.36 12.83
N SER A 211 8.33 -1.65 11.72
CA SER A 211 7.44 -0.58 11.25
C SER A 211 6.78 -0.92 9.92
N HIS A 212 7.27 -1.93 9.20
CA HIS A 212 6.76 -2.35 7.90
C HIS A 212 6.21 -3.78 7.95
N TYR A 213 4.98 -3.94 7.45
CA TYR A 213 4.30 -5.23 7.31
C TYR A 213 3.64 -5.29 5.92
N PRO A 214 3.55 -6.47 5.27
CA PRO A 214 2.96 -6.59 3.93
C PRO A 214 1.51 -6.10 3.86
N VAL A 215 0.81 -6.16 4.99
CA VAL A 215 -0.60 -5.78 5.13
C VAL A 215 -0.72 -4.83 6.30
N PHE A 216 -1.23 -3.64 6.05
CA PHE A 216 -1.51 -2.66 7.09
C PHE A 216 -2.83 -1.97 6.77
N HIS A 217 -3.27 -1.02 7.58
CA HIS A 217 -4.59 -0.45 7.45
C HIS A 217 -4.51 1.06 7.27
N GLN A 218 -5.34 1.57 6.38
CA GLN A 218 -5.45 3.00 6.17
C GLN A 218 -6.86 3.48 6.47
N MET A 219 -6.92 4.75 6.83
CA MET A 219 -8.15 5.54 6.75
C MET A 219 -7.97 6.63 5.70
N GLU A 220 -8.94 6.72 4.81
CA GLU A 220 -9.15 7.83 3.89
C GLU A 220 -10.23 8.76 4.46
N CYS A 221 -10.14 10.05 4.18
CA CYS A 221 -11.23 10.98 4.39
C CYS A 221 -11.21 12.04 3.30
N ALA A 222 -12.39 12.50 2.89
CA ALA A 222 -12.53 13.63 2.01
C ALA A 222 -13.70 14.50 2.43
N ARG A 223 -13.62 15.79 2.12
CA ARG A 223 -14.68 16.77 2.38
C ARG A 223 -14.81 17.68 1.19
N LEU A 224 -16.03 17.80 0.65
CA LEU A 224 -16.33 18.54 -0.56
C LEU A 224 -17.27 19.72 -0.29
N TRP A 225 -17.14 20.77 -1.08
CA TRP A 225 -18.09 21.87 -1.24
C TRP A 225 -18.67 21.79 -2.66
N LYS A 226 -19.97 22.07 -2.79
CA LYS A 226 -20.65 22.18 -4.09
C LYS A 226 -20.56 23.62 -4.60
N ARG A 227 -20.32 23.77 -5.90
CA ARG A 227 -20.28 25.06 -6.59
C ARG A 227 -21.69 25.58 -6.88
N PRO A 228 -21.87 26.92 -6.97
CA PRO A 228 -20.87 27.95 -6.72
C PRO A 228 -20.52 28.05 -5.22
N VAL A 229 -19.23 28.10 -4.90
CA VAL A 229 -18.72 28.30 -3.54
C VAL A 229 -17.66 29.39 -3.55
N THR A 230 -17.69 30.27 -2.56
CA THR A 230 -16.72 31.35 -2.40
C THR A 230 -15.71 31.01 -1.31
N ALA A 231 -14.52 31.62 -1.36
CA ALA A 231 -13.53 31.50 -0.29
C ALA A 231 -14.14 31.89 1.08
N ALA A 232 -15.00 32.92 1.12
CA ALA A 232 -15.68 33.35 2.35
C ALA A 232 -16.56 32.25 2.96
N ALA A 233 -17.33 31.50 2.16
CA ALA A 233 -18.16 30.40 2.65
C ALA A 233 -17.31 29.27 3.25
N ILE A 234 -16.17 28.96 2.63
CA ILE A 234 -15.23 27.95 3.14
C ILE A 234 -14.57 28.43 4.45
N MET A 235 -14.22 29.71 4.53
CA MET A 235 -13.68 30.32 5.75
C MET A 235 -14.73 30.38 6.88
N GLU A 236 -16.02 30.50 6.57
CA GLU A 236 -17.09 30.37 7.55
C GLU A 236 -17.13 28.96 8.15
N ASP A 237 -17.01 27.92 7.30
CA ASP A 237 -16.92 26.54 7.77
C ASP A 237 -15.65 26.30 8.61
N LEU A 238 -14.50 26.88 8.22
CA LEU A 238 -13.28 26.86 9.03
C LEU A 238 -13.50 27.49 10.42
N ASN A 239 -14.23 28.60 10.49
CA ASN A 239 -14.51 29.28 11.76
C ASN A 239 -15.42 28.49 12.71
N LYS A 240 -16.15 27.48 12.20
CA LYS A 240 -16.91 26.53 13.03
C LYS A 240 -16.01 25.49 13.70
N LEU A 241 -14.81 25.26 13.16
CA LEU A 241 -13.83 24.36 13.77
C LEU A 241 -13.20 25.01 15.01
N ALA A 242 -12.93 24.20 16.02
CA ALA A 242 -12.25 24.66 17.23
C ALA A 242 -10.88 25.29 16.89
N ARG A 243 -10.47 26.29 17.68
CA ARG A 243 -9.12 26.85 17.64
C ARG A 243 -8.22 26.11 18.62
N HIS A 244 -6.92 26.11 18.35
CA HIS A 244 -5.91 25.57 19.25
C HIS A 244 -4.67 26.44 19.22
N ASP A 245 -3.88 26.34 20.30
CA ASP A 245 -2.63 27.09 20.47
C ASP A 245 -1.39 26.19 20.35
N VAL A 246 -1.56 24.94 19.90
CA VAL A 246 -0.43 24.03 19.67
C VAL A 246 0.48 24.61 18.58
N PRO A 247 1.80 24.70 18.81
CA PRO A 247 2.74 25.19 17.81
C PRO A 247 2.79 24.29 16.56
N VAL A 248 2.51 24.88 15.40
CA VAL A 248 2.61 24.23 14.09
C VAL A 248 3.61 25.00 13.23
N GLN A 249 4.62 24.31 12.70
CA GLN A 249 5.54 24.88 11.73
C GLN A 249 4.95 24.72 10.32
N ASP A 250 4.75 25.84 9.63
CA ASP A 250 4.23 25.84 8.26
C ASP A 250 4.97 26.92 7.44
N PRO A 251 6.25 26.67 7.11
CA PRO A 251 7.09 27.70 6.49
C PRO A 251 6.80 27.90 4.99
N SER A 252 6.01 27.00 4.40
CA SER A 252 5.80 26.95 2.95
C SER A 252 4.55 27.74 2.56
N PRO A 253 4.56 28.47 1.44
CA PRO A 253 3.35 29.07 0.91
C PRO A 253 2.33 27.97 0.54
N THR A 254 1.05 28.34 0.44
CA THR A 254 0.00 27.40 0.02
C THR A 254 0.35 26.75 -1.32
N VAL A 255 0.77 27.55 -2.30
CA VAL A 255 1.09 27.08 -3.65
C VAL A 255 2.51 27.45 -4.04
N HIS A 256 3.11 26.60 -4.86
CA HIS A 256 4.39 26.83 -5.49
C HIS A 256 4.33 26.39 -6.96
N PRO A 257 4.74 27.21 -7.95
CA PRO A 257 4.54 26.93 -9.37
C PRO A 257 5.02 25.55 -9.85
N GLU A 258 6.18 25.09 -9.36
CA GLU A 258 6.75 23.79 -9.77
C GLU A 258 6.49 22.65 -8.77
N ARG A 259 6.77 22.89 -7.49
CA ARG A 259 6.76 21.86 -6.45
C ARG A 259 5.35 21.54 -5.94
N ASN A 260 4.44 22.52 -5.95
CA ASN A 260 3.12 22.38 -5.34
C ASN A 260 2.06 23.28 -6.03
N PRO A 261 1.75 23.03 -7.31
CA PRO A 261 1.06 24.00 -8.16
C PRO A 261 -0.42 24.19 -7.82
N LEU A 262 -0.92 25.40 -8.13
CA LEU A 262 -2.35 25.69 -8.17
C LEU A 262 -3.01 24.99 -9.37
N GLN A 263 -4.25 24.54 -9.20
CA GLN A 263 -5.10 24.08 -10.30
C GLN A 263 -5.80 25.28 -10.97
N ASP A 264 -5.01 26.17 -11.56
CA ASP A 264 -5.42 27.51 -12.05
C ASP A 264 -6.60 27.51 -13.05
N LYS A 265 -6.76 26.42 -13.83
CA LYS A 265 -7.90 26.22 -14.73
C LYS A 265 -9.24 26.07 -14.02
N HIS A 266 -9.23 25.66 -12.74
CA HIS A 266 -10.43 25.28 -12.01
C HIS A 266 -10.63 26.08 -10.72
N HIS A 267 -9.53 26.50 -10.08
CA HIS A 267 -9.54 27.09 -8.75
C HIS A 267 -8.90 28.48 -8.79
N THR A 268 -9.53 29.46 -8.15
CA THR A 268 -8.83 30.72 -7.84
C THR A 268 -7.91 30.49 -6.65
N LEU A 269 -6.89 31.35 -6.50
CA LEU A 269 -5.96 31.25 -5.37
C LEU A 269 -6.69 31.37 -4.03
N GLU A 270 -7.65 32.29 -3.92
CA GLU A 270 -8.39 32.54 -2.67
C GLU A 270 -9.21 31.33 -2.23
N VAL A 271 -9.82 30.62 -3.19
CA VAL A 271 -10.57 29.39 -2.90
C VAL A 271 -9.63 28.27 -2.49
N ALA A 272 -8.49 28.12 -3.16
CA ALA A 272 -7.49 27.12 -2.80
C ALA A 272 -6.92 27.37 -1.39
N ASP A 273 -6.57 28.63 -1.06
CA ASP A 273 -6.12 29.04 0.27
C ASP A 273 -7.16 28.70 1.35
N ALA A 274 -8.44 28.99 1.12
CA ALA A 274 -9.49 28.68 2.07
C ALA A 274 -9.67 27.17 2.30
N ILE A 275 -9.58 26.36 1.23
CA ILE A 275 -9.64 24.90 1.33
C ILE A 275 -8.45 24.35 2.11
N VAL A 276 -7.24 24.84 1.82
CA VAL A 276 -6.03 24.41 2.53
C VAL A 276 -6.09 24.81 4.00
N ALA A 277 -6.56 26.01 4.33
CA ALA A 277 -6.76 26.43 5.71
C ALA A 277 -7.75 25.51 6.45
N HIS A 278 -8.87 25.16 5.82
CA HIS A 278 -9.83 24.21 6.37
C HIS A 278 -9.23 22.81 6.56
N LEU A 279 -8.50 22.31 5.55
CA LEU A 279 -7.81 21.02 5.58
C LEU A 279 -6.83 20.97 6.75
N LYS A 280 -5.92 21.95 6.84
CA LYS A 280 -4.88 22.01 7.86
C LYS A 280 -5.48 22.05 9.26
N ARG A 281 -6.46 22.93 9.52
CA ARG A 281 -7.13 22.98 10.83
C ARG A 281 -7.85 21.68 11.19
N SER A 282 -8.52 21.04 10.22
CA SER A 282 -9.21 19.77 10.47
C SER A 282 -8.24 18.67 10.91
N LEU A 283 -7.07 18.61 10.27
CA LEU A 283 -6.03 17.62 10.53
C LEU A 283 -5.21 17.92 11.78
N GLU A 284 -4.95 19.19 12.08
CA GLU A 284 -4.34 19.62 13.35
C GLU A 284 -5.21 19.19 14.53
N LEU A 285 -6.53 19.42 14.46
CA LEU A 285 -7.47 18.99 15.50
C LEU A 285 -7.51 17.46 15.65
N LEU A 286 -7.41 16.71 14.54
CA LEU A 286 -7.30 15.25 14.57
C LEU A 286 -6.04 14.81 15.34
N VAL A 287 -4.88 15.38 15.01
CA VAL A 287 -3.62 15.04 15.68
C VAL A 287 -3.67 15.42 17.15
N ILE A 288 -4.19 16.61 17.49
CA ILE A 288 -4.37 17.03 18.89
C ILE A 288 -5.23 16.02 19.63
N LYS A 289 -6.35 15.57 19.05
CA LYS A 289 -7.22 14.56 19.67
C LYS A 289 -6.50 13.24 19.92
N ILE A 290 -5.75 12.74 18.93
CA ILE A 290 -4.93 11.52 19.07
C ILE A 290 -3.92 11.67 20.20
N PHE A 291 -3.18 12.77 20.24
CA PHE A 291 -2.12 12.98 21.23
C PHE A 291 -2.66 13.27 22.64
N SER A 292 -3.78 13.97 22.77
CA SER A 292 -4.49 14.13 24.04
C SER A 292 -4.90 12.76 24.61
N ALA A 293 -5.48 11.90 23.77
CA ALA A 293 -5.85 10.56 24.17
C ALA A 293 -4.64 9.68 24.55
N ALA A 294 -3.53 9.79 23.81
CA ALA A 294 -2.27 9.11 24.16
C ALA A 294 -1.71 9.59 25.52
N LYS A 295 -1.82 10.91 25.79
CA LYS A 295 -1.36 11.52 27.04
C LYS A 295 -2.21 11.05 28.22
N GLU A 296 -3.53 11.08 28.08
CA GLU A 296 -4.47 10.58 29.10
C GLU A 296 -4.19 9.10 29.43
N ALA A 297 -3.95 8.27 28.41
CA ALA A 297 -3.59 6.86 28.59
C ALA A 297 -2.22 6.63 29.25
N ALA A 298 -1.31 7.61 29.18
CA ALA A 298 0.02 7.53 29.77
C ALA A 298 0.09 7.91 31.26
N GLY A 299 -0.90 8.65 31.75
CA GLY A 299 -0.91 9.20 33.12
C GLY A 299 0.15 10.29 33.35
N ASP A 300 0.24 10.76 34.59
CA ASP A 300 1.10 11.90 35.00
C ASP A 300 2.60 11.56 35.04
N ASP A 301 2.98 10.29 34.98
CA ASP A 301 4.38 9.82 35.14
C ASP A 301 5.25 10.02 33.89
N ALA A 302 4.67 10.41 32.76
CA ALA A 302 5.40 10.58 31.52
C ALA A 302 5.91 12.01 31.34
N LYS A 303 7.23 12.23 31.47
CA LYS A 303 7.92 13.44 30.96
C LYS A 303 7.83 13.46 29.44
N GLN A 304 6.69 13.90 28.90
CA GLN A 304 6.48 14.01 27.47
C GLN A 304 6.83 15.42 27.01
N GLU A 305 7.57 15.49 25.91
CA GLU A 305 7.77 16.74 25.19
C GLU A 305 6.41 17.27 24.71
N PRO A 306 6.21 18.61 24.69
CA PRO A 306 4.99 19.19 24.15
C PRO A 306 4.81 18.77 22.68
N LEU A 307 3.56 18.51 22.28
CA LEU A 307 3.21 18.20 20.88
C LEU A 307 3.73 19.31 19.97
N LYS A 308 4.54 18.93 18.98
CA LYS A 308 5.01 19.80 17.90
C LYS A 308 4.60 19.19 16.59
N MET A 309 4.02 20.02 15.72
CA MET A 309 3.58 19.63 14.39
C MET A 309 4.34 20.43 13.34
N ARG A 310 4.51 19.85 12.15
CA ARG A 310 4.94 20.61 10.97
C ARG A 310 4.26 20.14 9.69
N TRP A 311 3.92 21.08 8.84
CA TRP A 311 3.47 20.85 7.48
C TRP A 311 4.66 20.83 6.53
N VAL A 312 4.72 19.80 5.70
CA VAL A 312 5.74 19.62 4.66
C VAL A 312 5.03 19.57 3.31
N GLU A 313 5.53 20.31 2.31
CA GLU A 313 5.02 20.17 0.96
C GLU A 313 5.27 18.75 0.43
N ALA A 314 4.25 18.20 -0.23
CA ALA A 314 4.30 16.87 -0.83
C ALA A 314 3.84 16.93 -2.28
N SER A 315 3.90 15.80 -2.98
CA SER A 315 3.40 15.67 -4.35
C SER A 315 2.70 14.33 -4.49
N PHE A 316 1.41 14.37 -4.83
CA PHE A 316 0.60 13.19 -5.09
C PHE A 316 -0.10 13.33 -6.45
N PRO A 317 -0.27 12.24 -7.22
CA PRO A 317 -0.91 12.30 -8.53
C PRO A 317 -2.36 12.79 -8.52
N PHE A 318 -3.07 12.72 -7.38
CA PHE A 318 -4.50 12.98 -7.23
C PHE A 318 -4.84 14.20 -6.35
N THR A 319 -3.84 14.93 -5.84
CA THR A 319 -4.06 16.20 -5.11
C THR A 319 -3.09 17.29 -5.57
N SER A 320 -3.52 18.55 -5.53
CA SER A 320 -2.67 19.73 -5.76
C SER A 320 -3.36 21.01 -5.28
N PRO A 321 -2.79 21.80 -4.36
CA PRO A 321 -1.55 21.53 -3.64
C PRO A 321 -1.68 20.35 -2.64
N SER A 322 -0.54 19.76 -2.29
CA SER A 322 -0.40 18.57 -1.46
C SER A 322 0.56 18.80 -0.28
N TYR A 323 0.30 18.12 0.83
CA TYR A 323 1.06 18.25 2.07
C TYR A 323 1.16 16.91 2.80
N GLU A 324 2.19 16.78 3.62
CA GLU A 324 2.30 15.79 4.68
C GLU A 324 2.28 16.52 6.03
N LEU A 325 1.66 15.91 7.05
CA LEU A 325 1.73 16.38 8.43
C LEU A 325 2.65 15.46 9.22
N GLU A 326 3.67 16.05 9.83
CA GLU A 326 4.61 15.35 10.69
C GLU A 326 4.50 15.81 12.14
N VAL A 327 4.76 14.90 13.07
CA VAL A 327 4.80 15.16 14.51
C VAL A 327 6.18 14.85 15.06
N PHE A 328 6.67 15.67 15.99
CA PHE A 328 7.94 15.39 16.64
C PHE A 328 7.73 14.36 17.75
N TRP A 329 8.39 13.21 17.64
CA TRP A 329 8.24 12.10 18.56
C TRP A 329 9.56 11.35 18.73
N GLN A 330 9.97 11.12 19.98
CA GLN A 330 11.22 10.40 20.33
C GLN A 330 12.48 10.95 19.64
N GLY A 331 12.57 12.28 19.52
CA GLY A 331 13.73 12.96 18.93
C GLY A 331 13.72 13.06 17.41
N GLU A 332 12.70 12.51 16.73
CA GLU A 332 12.60 12.47 15.28
C GLU A 332 11.27 13.04 14.79
N TRP A 333 11.23 13.53 13.56
CA TRP A 333 9.98 13.90 12.89
C TRP A 333 9.36 12.67 12.23
N LEU A 334 8.09 12.42 12.57
CA LEU A 334 7.35 11.27 12.10
C LEU A 334 6.17 11.73 11.22
N GLU A 335 6.20 11.37 9.95
CA GLU A 335 5.06 11.51 9.02
C GLU A 335 3.85 10.76 9.58
N ILE A 336 2.69 11.42 9.66
CA ILE A 336 1.45 10.82 10.15
C ILE A 336 0.45 10.56 9.02
N LEU A 337 0.37 11.48 8.08
CA LEU A 337 -0.61 11.46 7.00
C LEU A 337 -0.12 12.25 5.79
N GLY A 338 -0.70 11.93 4.63
CA GLY A 338 -0.61 12.72 3.40
C GLY A 338 -1.98 13.29 3.04
N SER A 339 -2.02 14.50 2.50
CA SER A 339 -3.25 15.23 2.21
C SER A 339 -3.09 16.24 1.08
N GLY A 340 -4.20 16.83 0.64
CA GLY A 340 -4.17 17.94 -0.29
C GLY A 340 -5.55 18.32 -0.82
N VAL A 341 -5.57 19.34 -1.68
CA VAL A 341 -6.76 19.71 -2.44
C VAL A 341 -6.95 18.68 -3.55
N VAL A 342 -8.13 18.06 -3.63
CA VAL A 342 -8.43 17.02 -4.63
C VAL A 342 -8.27 17.58 -6.04
N LYS A 343 -7.65 16.82 -6.95
CA LYS A 343 -7.57 17.24 -8.35
C LYS A 343 -8.95 17.28 -9.00
N GLN A 344 -9.25 18.37 -9.68
CA GLN A 344 -10.55 18.57 -10.31
C GLN A 344 -10.82 17.50 -11.37
N GLU A 345 -9.80 17.00 -12.06
CA GLU A 345 -9.92 15.91 -13.04
C GLU A 345 -10.46 14.61 -12.40
N LEU A 346 -10.09 14.32 -11.16
CA LEU A 346 -10.64 13.19 -10.41
C LEU A 346 -12.13 13.41 -10.09
N LEU A 347 -12.52 14.62 -9.69
CA LEU A 347 -13.93 14.93 -9.43
C LEU A 347 -14.78 14.90 -10.71
N ILE A 348 -14.24 15.40 -11.83
CA ILE A 348 -14.89 15.35 -13.16
C ILE A 348 -15.08 13.89 -13.59
N SER A 349 -14.03 13.05 -13.53
CA SER A 349 -14.14 11.63 -13.88
C SER A 349 -15.00 10.82 -12.89
N SER A 350 -15.19 11.33 -11.68
CA SER A 350 -16.12 10.81 -10.68
C SER A 350 -17.57 11.29 -10.86
N ALA A 351 -17.89 11.98 -11.97
CA ALA A 351 -19.21 12.53 -12.24
C ALA A 351 -19.71 13.54 -11.19
N VAL A 352 -18.77 14.24 -10.52
CA VAL A 352 -19.06 15.34 -9.59
C VAL A 352 -18.29 16.62 -9.95
N PRO A 353 -18.40 17.10 -11.21
CA PRO A 353 -17.61 18.24 -11.69
C PRO A 353 -17.87 19.54 -10.92
N GLU A 354 -19.07 19.68 -10.34
CA GLU A 354 -19.48 20.85 -9.56
C GLU A 354 -18.98 20.80 -8.11
N HIS A 355 -18.10 19.88 -7.75
CA HIS A 355 -17.52 19.81 -6.41
C HIS A 355 -16.07 20.29 -6.40
N ILE A 356 -15.61 20.71 -5.24
CA ILE A 356 -14.22 21.01 -4.91
C ILE A 356 -13.97 20.62 -3.46
N GLY A 357 -12.77 20.23 -3.08
CA GLY A 357 -12.48 19.97 -1.68
C GLY A 357 -11.11 19.39 -1.43
N TRP A 358 -10.94 18.81 -0.25
CA TRP A 358 -9.70 18.20 0.18
C TRP A 358 -9.89 16.73 0.52
N ALA A 359 -8.80 15.98 0.49
CA ALA A 359 -8.72 14.60 0.96
C ALA A 359 -7.44 14.37 1.76
N PHE A 360 -7.45 13.37 2.63
CA PHE A 360 -6.27 12.86 3.30
C PHE A 360 -6.33 11.34 3.45
N GLY A 361 -5.15 10.74 3.62
CA GLY A 361 -4.96 9.34 3.98
C GLY A 361 -3.95 9.20 5.11
N LEU A 362 -4.23 8.32 6.06
CA LEU A 362 -3.33 8.00 7.18
C LEU A 362 -3.20 6.49 7.38
N GLY A 363 -2.10 6.06 8.00
CA GLY A 363 -1.90 4.66 8.42
C GLY A 363 -2.36 4.42 9.86
N LEU A 364 -3.29 3.49 10.06
CA LEU A 364 -3.84 3.18 11.39
C LEU A 364 -2.79 2.60 12.33
N GLU A 365 -1.91 1.72 11.86
CA GLU A 365 -0.86 1.11 12.68
C GLU A 365 0.06 2.16 13.26
N ARG A 366 0.44 3.17 12.48
CA ARG A 366 1.33 4.24 12.96
C ARG A 366 0.67 5.02 14.09
N ILE A 367 -0.61 5.37 13.94
CA ILE A 367 -1.38 6.03 15.00
C ILE A 367 -1.54 5.13 16.22
N ALA A 368 -1.88 3.85 16.01
CA ALA A 368 -2.06 2.89 17.10
C ALA A 368 -0.74 2.63 17.86
N MET A 369 0.39 2.53 17.16
CA MET A 369 1.71 2.39 17.80
C MET A 369 2.02 3.59 18.71
N LEU A 370 1.62 4.80 18.31
CA LEU A 370 1.74 6.01 19.14
C LEU A 370 0.77 5.97 20.34
N LEU A 371 -0.52 5.75 20.09
CA LEU A 371 -1.59 5.75 21.10
C LEU A 371 -1.34 4.72 22.20
N PHE A 372 -1.00 3.49 21.79
CA PHE A 372 -0.88 2.35 22.69
C PHE A 372 0.57 2.03 23.04
N ASN A 373 1.56 2.76 22.52
CA ASN A 373 2.99 2.48 22.72
C ASN A 373 3.39 1.04 22.30
N ILE A 374 2.87 0.58 21.17
CA ILE A 374 3.17 -0.75 20.60
C ILE A 374 4.50 -0.65 19.82
N PRO A 375 5.53 -1.45 20.19
CA PRO A 375 6.88 -1.27 19.64
C PRO A 375 7.13 -1.96 18.30
N ASP A 376 6.23 -2.83 17.85
CA ASP A 376 6.41 -3.70 16.69
C ASP A 376 5.05 -3.96 16.00
N ILE A 377 4.97 -3.65 14.71
CA ILE A 377 3.76 -3.81 13.89
C ILE A 377 3.26 -5.25 13.82
N ARG A 378 4.14 -6.25 13.99
CA ARG A 378 3.76 -7.67 13.97
C ARG A 378 2.81 -8.03 15.11
N LEU A 379 2.80 -7.26 16.21
CA LEU A 379 1.91 -7.49 17.34
C LEU A 379 0.43 -7.35 16.95
N PHE A 380 0.07 -6.45 16.02
CA PHE A 380 -1.31 -6.32 15.54
C PHE A 380 -1.83 -7.61 14.88
N TRP A 381 -0.94 -8.45 14.36
CA TRP A 381 -1.30 -9.70 13.69
C TRP A 381 -1.21 -10.92 14.62
N SER A 382 -0.70 -10.73 15.84
CA SER A 382 -0.54 -11.76 16.85
C SER A 382 -1.89 -12.31 17.30
N GLN A 383 -1.94 -13.61 17.56
CA GLN A 383 -3.09 -14.27 18.19
C GLN A 383 -2.82 -14.56 19.68
N ASP A 384 -1.74 -14.02 20.22
CA ASP A 384 -1.35 -14.21 21.62
C ASP A 384 -2.35 -13.54 22.57
N PRO A 385 -3.01 -14.30 23.47
CA PRO A 385 -3.92 -13.72 24.45
C PRO A 385 -3.26 -12.65 25.33
N ARG A 386 -1.95 -12.73 25.60
CA ARG A 386 -1.21 -11.73 26.38
C ARG A 386 -1.18 -10.36 25.72
N PHE A 387 -1.31 -10.29 24.40
CA PHE A 387 -1.46 -9.04 23.65
C PHE A 387 -2.92 -8.63 23.56
N LEU A 388 -3.79 -9.53 23.07
CA LEU A 388 -5.18 -9.21 22.77
C LEU A 388 -6.00 -8.82 24.01
N SER A 389 -5.73 -9.43 25.17
CA SER A 389 -6.48 -9.14 26.41
C SER A 389 -6.17 -7.77 27.03
N GLN A 390 -5.23 -6.99 26.47
CA GLN A 390 -4.86 -5.67 27.01
C GLN A 390 -5.72 -4.53 26.46
N PHE A 391 -6.54 -4.80 25.44
CA PHE A 391 -7.33 -3.80 24.72
C PHE A 391 -8.82 -4.09 24.85
N GLU A 392 -9.61 -3.02 24.94
CA GLU A 392 -11.06 -3.08 25.10
C GLU A 392 -11.69 -1.92 24.34
N ALA A 393 -12.81 -2.17 23.68
CA ALA A 393 -13.52 -1.18 22.91
C ALA A 393 -13.79 0.11 23.72
N GLY A 394 -13.45 1.26 23.14
CA GLY A 394 -13.68 2.57 23.75
C GLY A 394 -12.65 2.99 24.80
N LYS A 395 -11.64 2.14 25.10
CA LYS A 395 -10.58 2.46 26.06
C LYS A 395 -9.22 2.51 25.36
N ILE A 396 -8.44 3.55 25.65
CA ILE A 396 -7.06 3.69 25.19
C ILE A 396 -6.14 3.38 26.35
N SER A 397 -5.45 2.24 26.29
CA SER A 397 -4.55 1.71 27.33
C SER A 397 -3.15 1.51 26.78
N ARG A 398 -2.10 1.95 27.47
CA ARG A 398 -0.74 1.63 27.01
C ARG A 398 -0.50 0.13 27.07
N PHE A 399 0.02 -0.41 25.97
CA PHE A 399 0.51 -1.77 25.88
C PHE A 399 1.62 -1.98 26.90
N MET A 400 1.46 -3.03 27.70
CA MET A 400 2.45 -3.53 28.64
C MET A 400 3.24 -4.65 27.96
N PRO A 401 4.53 -4.42 27.62
CA PRO A 401 5.33 -5.42 26.94
C PRO A 401 5.54 -6.65 27.83
N PHE A 402 5.38 -7.83 27.25
CA PHE A 402 5.84 -9.08 27.85
C PHE A 402 7.28 -9.41 27.42
N SER A 403 7.94 -10.32 28.13
CA SER A 403 9.34 -10.68 27.92
C SER A 403 9.61 -11.08 26.47
N LYS A 404 10.66 -10.50 25.87
CA LYS A 404 11.10 -10.84 24.51
C LYS A 404 11.79 -12.20 24.52
N HIS A 405 11.50 -13.01 23.51
CA HIS A 405 12.23 -14.24 23.25
C HIS A 405 13.62 -13.94 22.64
N PRO A 406 14.63 -14.83 22.84
CA PRO A 406 15.94 -14.67 22.24
C PRO A 406 15.90 -14.56 20.70
N ALA A 407 16.75 -13.71 20.13
CA ALA A 407 16.95 -13.68 18.67
C ALA A 407 17.90 -14.78 18.21
N CYS A 408 17.68 -15.26 16.98
CA CYS A 408 18.62 -16.09 16.24
C CYS A 408 18.97 -15.40 14.92
N TYR A 409 20.21 -14.92 14.79
CA TYR A 409 20.67 -14.25 13.57
C TYR A 409 21.28 -15.25 12.58
N LYS A 410 20.96 -15.09 11.30
CA LYS A 410 21.59 -15.82 10.19
C LYS A 410 21.90 -14.86 9.05
N ASP A 411 23.08 -15.00 8.47
CA ASP A 411 23.52 -14.19 7.35
C ASP A 411 23.46 -15.03 6.06
N VAL A 412 22.97 -14.43 4.98
CA VAL A 412 22.98 -15.03 3.64
C VAL A 412 23.70 -14.10 2.68
N ALA A 413 24.79 -14.59 2.10
CA ALA A 413 25.57 -13.89 1.09
C ALA A 413 25.38 -14.56 -0.27
N PHE A 414 25.29 -13.74 -1.31
CA PHE A 414 25.15 -14.23 -2.68
C PHE A 414 25.64 -13.20 -3.71
N TRP A 415 26.04 -13.72 -4.86
CA TRP A 415 26.34 -12.95 -6.05
C TRP A 415 25.08 -12.74 -6.89
N LEU A 416 24.89 -11.51 -7.36
CA LEU A 416 23.90 -11.19 -8.37
C LEU A 416 24.34 -11.75 -9.73
N ARG A 417 23.37 -12.17 -10.55
CA ARG A 417 23.65 -12.49 -11.95
C ARG A 417 24.05 -11.23 -12.72
N PRO A 418 24.95 -11.34 -13.71
CA PRO A 418 25.18 -10.26 -14.66
C PRO A 418 23.85 -9.88 -15.34
N SER A 419 23.62 -8.58 -15.53
CA SER A 419 22.42 -7.98 -16.12
C SER A 419 22.09 -8.44 -17.56
N SER A 420 22.94 -9.29 -18.17
CA SER A 420 22.77 -9.88 -19.50
C SER A 420 22.10 -11.27 -19.52
N ALA A 421 21.78 -11.86 -18.36
CA ALA A 421 21.09 -13.16 -18.31
C ALA A 421 19.57 -12.97 -18.28
N ALA A 422 18.94 -12.98 -19.46
CA ALA A 422 17.49 -13.00 -19.62
C ALA A 422 16.87 -14.23 -18.91
N SER A 423 15.81 -14.02 -18.12
CA SER A 423 14.90 -15.10 -17.73
C SER A 423 13.85 -15.28 -18.84
N ALA A 424 13.43 -16.52 -19.07
CA ALA A 424 12.54 -16.92 -20.17
C ALA A 424 11.06 -16.49 -20.00
N ALA A 425 10.77 -15.46 -19.20
CA ALA A 425 9.44 -14.92 -19.03
C ALA A 425 9.50 -13.43 -18.70
N GLY A 426 9.62 -12.58 -19.73
CA GLY A 426 9.35 -11.15 -19.64
C GLY A 426 10.42 -10.29 -18.96
N GLY A 427 11.59 -10.17 -19.60
CA GLY A 427 12.60 -9.13 -19.31
C GLY A 427 13.43 -9.36 -18.04
N SER A 428 14.74 -9.14 -18.12
CA SER A 428 15.62 -9.18 -16.94
C SER A 428 15.30 -7.99 -16.02
N VAL A 429 14.43 -8.19 -15.04
CA VAL A 429 14.29 -7.21 -13.95
C VAL A 429 15.52 -7.37 -13.06
N PRO A 430 16.33 -6.32 -12.85
CA PRO A 430 17.44 -6.38 -11.91
C PRO A 430 16.94 -6.72 -10.51
N PHE A 431 17.76 -7.43 -9.73
CA PHE A 431 17.44 -7.78 -8.35
C PHE A 431 16.95 -6.56 -7.57
N HIS A 432 15.79 -6.69 -6.92
CA HIS A 432 15.25 -5.68 -6.02
C HIS A 432 15.29 -6.19 -4.58
N GLU A 433 15.46 -5.29 -3.61
CA GLU A 433 15.50 -5.68 -2.19
C GLU A 433 14.23 -6.39 -1.74
N ASN A 434 13.07 -5.98 -2.26
CA ASN A 434 11.78 -6.64 -1.99
C ASN A 434 11.71 -8.09 -2.47
N ASP A 435 12.62 -8.57 -3.33
CA ASP A 435 12.64 -9.98 -3.73
C ASP A 435 13.11 -10.88 -2.59
N ILE A 436 14.15 -10.47 -1.86
CA ILE A 436 14.55 -11.20 -0.65
C ILE A 436 13.52 -11.02 0.48
N MET A 437 12.93 -9.82 0.62
CA MET A 437 11.89 -9.60 1.64
C MET A 437 10.70 -10.55 1.41
N GLU A 438 10.22 -10.68 0.18
CA GLU A 438 9.11 -11.59 -0.11
C GLU A 438 9.48 -13.07 0.04
N ILE A 439 10.70 -13.47 -0.31
CA ILE A 439 11.15 -14.85 -0.06
C ILE A 439 11.19 -15.16 1.43
N VAL A 440 11.71 -14.25 2.24
CA VAL A 440 11.78 -14.42 3.69
C VAL A 440 10.38 -14.44 4.30
N ARG A 441 9.48 -13.54 3.87
CA ARG A 441 8.07 -13.54 4.30
C ARG A 441 7.37 -14.84 3.93
N ASP A 442 7.54 -15.33 2.70
CA ASP A 442 6.94 -16.58 2.22
C ASP A 442 7.40 -17.81 3.01
N VAL A 443 8.65 -17.83 3.48
CA VAL A 443 9.23 -18.99 4.17
C VAL A 443 8.99 -18.94 5.68
N ALA A 444 9.23 -17.79 6.30
CA ALA A 444 9.31 -17.68 7.75
C ALA A 444 8.19 -16.82 8.37
N GLY A 445 7.42 -16.07 7.56
CA GLY A 445 6.26 -15.31 8.02
C GLY A 445 6.56 -14.39 9.21
N SER A 446 5.76 -14.51 10.28
CA SER A 446 5.88 -13.72 11.51
C SER A 446 7.08 -14.08 12.39
N LEU A 447 7.82 -15.16 12.06
CA LEU A 447 8.99 -15.59 12.83
C LEU A 447 10.23 -14.72 12.58
N VAL A 448 10.19 -13.84 11.59
CA VAL A 448 11.26 -12.88 11.29
C VAL A 448 10.89 -11.51 11.83
N GLU A 449 11.82 -10.92 12.58
CA GLU A 449 11.68 -9.56 13.12
C GLU A 449 12.19 -8.51 12.17
N ASP A 450 13.35 -8.74 11.56
CA ASP A 450 13.90 -7.83 10.57
C ASP A 450 14.88 -8.50 9.61
N VAL A 451 15.04 -7.88 8.45
CA VAL A 451 16.03 -8.26 7.42
C VAL A 451 16.81 -7.01 7.02
N ARG A 452 18.14 -7.07 7.08
CA ARG A 452 19.00 -5.92 6.77
C ARG A 452 20.12 -6.29 5.83
N LEU A 453 20.37 -5.44 4.84
CA LEU A 453 21.61 -5.48 4.08
C LEU A 453 22.75 -5.07 5.03
N VAL A 454 23.73 -5.96 5.22
CA VAL A 454 24.88 -5.74 6.11
C VAL A 454 26.19 -5.58 5.37
N ASP A 455 26.29 -6.07 4.13
CA ASP A 455 27.46 -5.90 3.27
C ASP A 455 27.05 -5.82 1.80
N GLU A 456 27.73 -4.95 1.06
CA GLU A 456 27.61 -4.80 -0.40
C GLU A 456 29.01 -4.64 -0.98
N PHE A 457 29.36 -5.54 -1.90
CA PHE A 457 30.70 -5.63 -2.46
C PHE A 457 30.66 -5.84 -3.96
N THR A 458 31.54 -5.18 -4.71
CA THR A 458 31.73 -5.44 -6.14
C THR A 458 33.13 -6.00 -6.37
N HIS A 459 33.21 -7.20 -6.95
CA HIS A 459 34.48 -7.89 -7.16
C HIS A 459 35.30 -7.18 -8.26
N PRO A 460 36.52 -6.70 -7.96
CA PRO A 460 37.25 -5.79 -8.84
C PRO A 460 37.64 -6.40 -10.19
N LYS A 461 37.88 -7.72 -10.25
CA LYS A 461 38.30 -8.39 -11.50
C LYS A 461 37.14 -8.89 -12.35
N THR A 462 35.98 -9.18 -11.73
CA THR A 462 34.86 -9.84 -12.41
C THR A 462 33.67 -8.90 -12.57
N GLY A 463 33.67 -7.75 -11.89
CA GLY A 463 32.55 -6.81 -11.85
C GLY A 463 31.30 -7.36 -11.14
N ARG A 464 31.36 -8.58 -10.60
CA ARG A 464 30.20 -9.22 -9.95
C ARG A 464 29.86 -8.49 -8.66
N LYS A 465 28.58 -8.18 -8.47
CA LYS A 465 28.04 -7.60 -7.24
C LYS A 465 27.63 -8.70 -6.27
N SER A 466 28.13 -8.67 -5.04
CA SER A 466 27.75 -9.50 -3.91
C SER A 466 26.92 -8.68 -2.93
N LEU A 467 25.88 -9.28 -2.39
CA LEU A 467 25.09 -8.74 -1.29
C LEU A 467 25.15 -9.72 -0.12
N CYS A 468 25.12 -9.20 1.11
CA CYS A 468 24.93 -10.00 2.32
C CYS A 468 23.78 -9.42 3.14
N TYR A 469 22.77 -10.24 3.41
CA TYR A 469 21.65 -9.88 4.26
C TYR A 469 21.69 -10.64 5.58
N ARG A 470 21.48 -9.92 6.68
CA ARG A 470 21.24 -10.50 8.00
C ARG A 470 19.74 -10.62 8.24
N ILE A 471 19.31 -11.83 8.57
CA ILE A 471 17.92 -12.14 8.93
C ILE A 471 17.87 -12.42 10.43
N ASN A 472 17.02 -11.68 11.13
CA ASN A 472 16.77 -11.83 12.56
C ASN A 472 15.50 -12.67 12.80
N TYR A 473 15.69 -13.93 13.15
CA TYR A 473 14.59 -14.82 13.52
C TYR A 473 14.26 -14.63 14.99
N ARG A 474 13.08 -14.09 15.27
CA ARG A 474 12.53 -13.93 16.63
C ARG A 474 11.01 -13.94 16.59
N SER A 475 10.43 -15.00 17.15
CA SER A 475 8.99 -15.10 17.36
C SER A 475 8.54 -14.22 18.54
N LEU A 476 7.33 -13.68 18.44
CA LEU A 476 6.66 -12.96 19.52
C LEU A 476 6.07 -13.92 20.58
N GLU A 477 5.85 -15.18 20.22
CA GLU A 477 5.04 -16.12 21.02
C GLU A 477 5.89 -17.17 21.75
N ARG A 478 7.04 -17.54 21.19
CA ARG A 478 7.91 -18.59 21.75
C ARG A 478 9.38 -18.41 21.41
N THR A 479 10.25 -19.08 22.15
CA THR A 479 11.67 -19.19 21.82
C THR A 479 11.84 -20.05 20.57
N LEU A 480 12.74 -19.61 19.66
CA LEU A 480 13.11 -20.38 18.48
C LEU A 480 14.36 -21.23 18.74
N THR A 481 14.36 -22.48 18.33
CA THR A 481 15.54 -23.36 18.37
C THR A 481 16.48 -23.05 17.21
N ASN A 482 17.76 -23.39 17.38
CA ASN A 482 18.73 -23.25 16.29
C ASN A 482 18.39 -24.20 15.12
N GLU A 483 17.91 -25.41 15.41
CA GLU A 483 17.55 -26.40 14.40
C GLU A 483 16.41 -25.92 13.50
N GLU A 484 15.31 -25.42 14.09
CA GLU A 484 14.19 -24.92 13.29
C GLU A 484 14.59 -23.67 12.49
N THR A 485 15.40 -22.80 13.08
CA THR A 485 15.88 -21.58 12.41
C THR A 485 16.80 -21.92 11.25
N ASN A 486 17.67 -22.91 11.39
CA ASN A 486 18.53 -23.39 10.30
C ASN A 486 17.69 -23.96 9.15
N LEU A 487 16.65 -24.76 9.44
CA LEU A 487 15.77 -25.32 8.41
C LEU A 487 15.02 -24.22 7.63
N LEU A 488 14.54 -23.18 8.32
CA LEU A 488 13.92 -22.02 7.66
C LEU A 488 14.95 -21.27 6.81
N HIS A 489 16.16 -21.06 7.34
CA HIS A 489 17.20 -20.34 6.65
C HIS A 489 17.67 -21.06 5.38
N GLU A 490 17.85 -22.37 5.41
CA GLU A 490 18.19 -23.15 4.21
C GLU A 490 17.09 -23.07 3.15
N LYS A 491 15.81 -23.12 3.53
CA LYS A 491 14.70 -22.89 2.58
C LYS A 491 14.73 -21.49 1.96
N VAL A 492 15.13 -20.47 2.71
CA VAL A 492 15.34 -19.11 2.17
C VAL A 492 16.48 -19.12 1.14
N ARG A 493 17.61 -19.77 1.46
CA ARG A 493 18.76 -19.90 0.55
C ARG A 493 18.39 -20.62 -0.74
N GLU A 494 17.69 -21.75 -0.64
CA GLU A 494 17.17 -22.52 -1.79
C GLU A 494 16.26 -21.64 -2.67
N LYS A 495 15.27 -20.97 -2.08
CA LYS A 495 14.35 -20.11 -2.84
C LYS A 495 15.03 -18.90 -3.48
N LEU A 496 16.08 -18.35 -2.88
CA LEU A 496 16.89 -17.30 -3.50
C LEU A 496 17.55 -17.80 -4.79
N VAL A 497 18.09 -19.02 -4.77
CA VAL A 497 18.67 -19.64 -5.98
C VAL A 497 17.57 -19.92 -7.00
N ASP A 498 16.46 -20.53 -6.59
CA ASP A 498 15.42 -21.00 -7.51
C ASP A 498 14.61 -19.85 -8.14
N LYS A 499 14.17 -18.87 -7.34
CA LYS A 499 13.28 -17.80 -7.81
C LYS A 499 14.04 -16.61 -8.39
N VAL A 500 15.19 -16.26 -7.82
CA VAL A 500 15.95 -15.06 -8.20
C VAL A 500 17.16 -15.43 -9.08
N GLY A 501 17.64 -16.67 -8.99
CA GLY A 501 18.79 -17.12 -9.75
C GLY A 501 20.14 -16.70 -9.18
N VAL A 502 20.21 -16.27 -7.92
CA VAL A 502 21.48 -15.84 -7.32
C VAL A 502 22.43 -17.03 -7.13
N GLU A 503 23.73 -16.74 -7.01
CA GLU A 503 24.75 -17.74 -6.67
C GLU A 503 25.17 -17.52 -5.22
N LEU A 504 24.85 -18.47 -4.33
CA LEU A 504 25.19 -18.38 -2.91
C LEU A 504 26.72 -18.34 -2.71
N ARG A 505 27.17 -17.58 -1.71
CA ARG A 505 28.58 -17.37 -1.37
C ARG A 505 28.90 -17.88 0.03
#